data_AF-A0A8X6S9L9-F1
#
_entry.id   AF-A0A8X6S9L9-F1
#
_cell.length_a   1.000
_cell.length_b   1.000
_cell.length_c   1.000
_cell.angle_alpha   90.00
_cell.angle_beta   90.00
_cell.angle_gamma   90.00
#
_symmetry.space_group_name_H-M   'P 1'
#
loop_
_entity.id
_entity.type
_entity.pdbx_description
1 polymer ?
#
loop_
_entity_poly.entity_id
_entity_poly.type
_entity_poly.pdbx_seq_one_letter_code
_entity_poly.pdbx_strand_id
1 'polypeptide(L)'
;MLGISMDYNVDISKILSYPITSVPLSMCHLDGTICKTNKSALMKCLEKEVQHEQPHHIDILIIDGFFLLHTMKNVPKTFGNISKKLLQMDTHLKASRIAVIFDQYFTPSIKDYEHSQRLEYAQLEYTITGPEQIRSSDFSKELKNFNFKEALVDFFYFTLGY
;
A
#
# COMPACT_ATOMS: atom_id res chain seq x y z
N MET A 1 4.88 -19.67 4.98
CA MET A 1 5.58 -20.90 5.45
C MET A 1 4.69 -21.74 6.35
N LEU A 2 4.08 -21.15 7.38
CA LEU A 2 3.16 -21.85 8.30
C LEU A 2 1.95 -22.51 7.60
N GLY A 3 1.31 -21.82 6.64
CA GLY A 3 0.17 -22.40 5.91
C GLY A 3 0.55 -23.64 5.08
N ILE A 4 1.71 -23.61 4.42
CA ILE A 4 2.20 -24.73 3.60
C ILE A 4 2.57 -25.94 4.47
N SER A 5 3.10 -25.72 5.68
CA SER A 5 3.45 -26.81 6.60
C SER A 5 2.25 -27.46 7.30
N MET A 6 1.09 -26.80 7.29
CA MET A 6 -0.15 -27.35 7.84
C MET A 6 -0.87 -28.25 6.81
N ASP A 7 -0.81 -27.89 5.53
CA ASP A 7 -1.45 -28.67 4.45
C ASP A 7 -0.55 -29.77 3.90
N TYR A 8 0.76 -29.58 3.95
CA TYR A 8 1.76 -30.54 3.49
C TYR A 8 2.66 -30.87 4.67
N ASN A 9 2.80 -32.15 5.01
CA ASN A 9 3.60 -32.65 6.15
C ASN A 9 5.10 -32.41 5.90
N VAL A 10 5.50 -31.15 5.98
CA VAL A 10 6.77 -30.62 5.52
C VAL A 10 7.76 -30.62 6.68
N ASP A 11 8.89 -31.30 6.50
CA ASP A 11 9.97 -31.34 7.48
C ASP A 11 10.67 -29.97 7.55
N ILE A 12 10.26 -29.18 8.55
CA ILE A 12 10.79 -27.85 8.82
C ILE A 12 12.29 -27.90 9.12
N SER A 13 12.79 -28.95 9.77
CA SER A 13 14.22 -29.11 10.07
C SER A 13 15.04 -29.21 8.78
N LYS A 14 14.53 -29.96 7.80
CA LYS A 14 15.15 -30.07 6.48
C LYS A 14 15.08 -28.75 5.70
N ILE A 15 13.98 -28.00 5.77
CA ILE A 15 13.86 -26.70 5.11
C ILE A 15 14.84 -25.67 5.70
N LEU A 16 14.98 -25.62 7.02
CA LEU A 16 15.95 -24.74 7.71
C LEU A 16 17.40 -25.15 7.46
N SER A 17 17.64 -26.37 6.97
CA SER A 17 18.97 -26.85 6.57
C SER A 17 19.46 -26.25 5.24
N TYR A 18 18.56 -25.64 4.47
CA TYR A 18 18.89 -24.89 3.25
C TYR A 18 18.61 -23.40 3.50
N PRO A 19 19.45 -22.48 3.00
CA PRO A 19 19.24 -21.05 3.24
C PRO A 19 17.88 -20.61 2.69
N ILE A 20 16.97 -20.22 3.61
CA ILE A 20 15.59 -19.81 3.31
C ILE A 20 15.54 -18.40 2.70
N THR A 21 16.63 -17.64 2.82
CA THR A 21 16.72 -16.27 2.35
C THR A 21 17.23 -16.23 0.91
N SER A 22 16.62 -15.39 0.08
CA SER A 22 17.05 -15.12 -1.30
C SER A 22 18.43 -14.46 -1.41
N VAL A 23 19.08 -14.19 -0.27
CA VAL A 23 20.38 -13.54 -0.16
C VAL A 23 21.21 -14.20 0.96
N PRO A 24 22.55 -14.28 0.80
CA PRO A 24 23.43 -14.92 1.77
C PRO A 24 23.40 -14.27 3.15
N LEU A 25 23.52 -15.07 4.21
CA LEU A 25 23.58 -14.59 5.61
C LEU A 25 24.79 -13.69 5.91
N SER A 26 25.80 -13.67 5.04
CA SER A 26 26.89 -12.68 5.09
C SER A 26 26.41 -11.24 4.89
N MET A 27 25.17 -11.06 4.43
CA MET A 27 24.49 -9.77 4.28
C MET A 27 23.61 -9.41 5.48
N CYS A 28 23.73 -10.11 6.62
CA CYS A 28 23.02 -9.82 7.85
C CYS A 28 24.00 -9.57 9.01
N HIS A 29 23.62 -8.69 9.93
CA HIS A 29 24.23 -8.60 11.25
C HIS A 29 23.90 -9.86 12.08
N LEU A 30 24.69 -10.11 13.13
CA LEU A 30 24.53 -11.27 14.02
C LEU A 30 23.17 -11.30 14.75
N ASP A 31 22.48 -10.17 14.84
CA ASP A 31 21.14 -10.04 15.42
C ASP A 31 20.00 -10.34 14.42
N GLY A 32 20.34 -10.77 13.20
CA GLY A 32 19.38 -11.09 12.15
C GLY A 32 18.86 -9.86 11.40
N THR A 33 19.30 -8.65 11.74
CA THR A 33 19.00 -7.45 10.94
C THR A 33 19.83 -7.48 9.67
N ILE A 34 19.25 -7.11 8.53
CA ILE A 34 20.01 -7.03 7.27
C ILE A 34 21.11 -5.98 7.45
N CYS A 35 22.35 -6.30 7.07
CA CYS A 35 23.44 -5.33 6.96
C CYS A 35 22.95 -4.21 6.03
N LYS A 36 22.54 -3.09 6.61
CA LYS A 36 22.10 -1.89 5.85
C LYS A 36 23.31 -1.17 5.24
N THR A 37 24.36 -1.90 4.88
CA THR A 37 25.49 -1.39 4.11
C THR A 37 25.01 -1.19 2.69
N ASN A 38 24.43 -0.02 2.47
CA ASN A 38 24.42 0.66 1.19
C ASN A 38 23.95 -0.21 0.00
N LYS A 39 22.79 -0.87 0.11
CA LYS A 39 22.04 -1.33 -1.07
C LYS A 39 21.90 -0.20 -2.09
N SER A 40 21.75 1.03 -1.60
CA SER A 40 21.80 2.27 -2.39
C SER A 40 23.17 2.57 -2.99
N ALA A 41 24.31 2.28 -2.33
CA ALA A 41 25.62 2.48 -2.97
C ALA A 41 25.96 1.39 -3.98
N LEU A 42 25.58 0.12 -3.74
CA LEU A 42 25.71 -0.93 -4.76
C LEU A 42 24.83 -0.62 -5.97
N MET A 43 23.56 -0.22 -5.76
CA MET A 43 22.68 0.24 -6.83
C MET A 43 23.28 1.43 -7.60
N LYS A 44 23.79 2.44 -6.89
CA LYS A 44 24.49 3.59 -7.52
C LYS A 44 25.75 3.18 -8.29
N CYS A 45 26.48 2.16 -7.85
CA CYS A 45 27.64 1.65 -8.58
C CYS A 45 27.23 0.86 -9.82
N LEU A 46 26.14 0.08 -9.76
CA LEU A 46 25.59 -0.65 -10.90
C LEU A 46 24.93 0.29 -11.93
N GLU A 47 24.22 1.33 -11.47
CA GLU A 47 23.63 2.38 -12.33
C GLU A 47 24.69 3.15 -13.13
N LYS A 48 25.90 3.34 -12.57
CA LYS A 48 27.01 4.02 -13.29
C LYS A 48 27.50 3.25 -14.50
N GLU A 49 27.38 1.93 -14.49
CA GLU A 49 27.85 1.04 -15.55
C GLU A 49 26.78 0.79 -16.63
N VAL A 50 25.54 1.27 -16.41
CA VAL A 50 24.42 1.11 -17.34
C VAL A 50 24.07 2.46 -17.95
N GLN A 51 24.36 2.65 -19.24
CA GLN A 51 23.76 3.74 -20.00
C GLN A 51 22.31 3.37 -20.30
N HIS A 52 21.38 3.94 -19.53
CA HIS A 52 19.95 3.80 -19.76
C HIS A 52 19.39 5.11 -20.32
N GLU A 53 18.81 5.06 -21.52
CA GLU A 53 17.93 6.13 -21.99
C GLU A 53 16.62 6.03 -21.22
N GLN A 54 16.29 7.07 -20.46
CA GLN A 54 15.02 7.11 -19.75
C GLN A 54 13.86 7.08 -20.75
N PRO A 55 12.79 6.31 -20.48
CA PRO A 55 11.61 6.33 -21.31
C PRO A 55 11.11 7.77 -21.50
N HIS A 56 10.93 8.18 -22.76
CA HIS A 56 10.46 9.53 -23.07
C HIS A 56 8.98 9.76 -22.69
N HIS A 57 8.23 8.69 -22.47
CA HIS A 57 6.83 8.71 -22.10
C HIS A 57 6.52 7.60 -21.09
N ILE A 58 5.50 7.86 -20.27
CA ILE A 58 4.95 6.87 -19.32
C ILE A 58 3.59 6.45 -19.89
N ASP A 59 3.46 5.20 -20.30
CA ASP A 59 2.18 4.69 -20.80
C ASP A 59 1.20 4.44 -19.66
N ILE A 60 1.69 3.87 -18.55
CA ILE A 60 0.87 3.41 -17.44
C ILE A 60 1.49 3.88 -16.13
N LEU A 61 0.69 4.53 -15.31
CA LEU A 61 1.06 4.92 -13.95
C LEU A 61 0.16 4.19 -12.95
N ILE A 62 0.76 3.42 -12.05
CA ILE A 62 0.05 2.73 -10.96
C ILE A 62 0.33 3.48 -9.66
N ILE A 63 -0.72 3.86 -8.95
CA ILE A 63 -0.65 4.71 -7.76
C ILE A 63 -1.36 4.00 -6.61
N ASP A 64 -0.72 3.99 -5.44
CA ASP A 64 -1.39 3.66 -4.18
C ASP A 64 -2.36 4.79 -3.81
N GLY A 65 -3.66 4.49 -3.85
CA GLY A 65 -4.73 5.45 -3.61
C GLY A 65 -4.79 5.94 -2.17
N PHE A 66 -4.48 5.11 -1.17
CA PHE A 66 -4.43 5.56 0.22
C PHE A 66 -3.22 6.45 0.49
N PHE A 67 -2.09 6.14 -0.13
CA PHE A 67 -0.94 7.04 -0.12
C PHE A 67 -1.31 8.40 -0.73
N LEU A 68 -1.97 8.41 -1.89
CA LEU A 68 -2.37 9.64 -2.55
C LEU A 68 -3.30 10.49 -1.65
N LEU A 69 -4.28 9.87 -0.99
CA LEU A 69 -5.16 10.53 -0.01
C LEU A 69 -4.37 11.13 1.18
N HIS A 70 -3.37 10.42 1.69
CA HIS A 70 -2.51 10.93 2.77
C HIS A 70 -1.68 12.14 2.34
N THR A 71 -1.32 12.25 1.05
CA THR A 71 -0.59 13.42 0.53
C THR A 71 -1.49 14.63 0.23
N MET A 72 -2.82 14.45 0.28
CA MET A 72 -3.78 15.50 -0.06
C MET A 72 -3.75 16.64 0.96
N LYS A 73 -3.10 17.75 0.59
CA LYS A 73 -3.13 19.00 1.37
C LYS A 73 -4.51 19.63 1.28
N ASN A 74 -5.04 20.16 2.39
CA ASN A 74 -6.36 20.81 2.45
C ASN A 74 -7.49 19.89 1.96
N VAL A 75 -7.76 18.80 2.69
CA VAL A 75 -8.83 17.85 2.37
C VAL A 75 -10.18 18.59 2.34
N PRO A 76 -10.96 18.52 1.24
CA PRO A 76 -12.26 19.17 1.12
C PRO A 76 -13.24 18.74 2.21
N LYS A 77 -14.27 19.56 2.46
CA LYS A 77 -15.23 19.33 3.55
C LYS A 77 -16.21 18.19 3.28
N THR A 78 -16.54 17.92 2.01
CA THR A 78 -17.53 16.92 1.62
C THR A 78 -16.90 15.80 0.80
N PHE A 79 -17.43 14.59 0.91
CA PHE A 79 -16.88 13.42 0.20
C PHE A 79 -16.91 13.58 -1.33
N GLY A 80 -17.94 14.22 -1.88
CA GLY A 80 -18.02 14.54 -3.31
C GLY A 80 -16.95 15.53 -3.78
N ASN A 81 -16.50 16.44 -2.90
CA ASN A 81 -15.38 17.31 -3.22
C ASN A 81 -14.03 16.60 -3.03
N ILE A 82 -13.94 15.63 -2.11
CA ILE A 82 -12.76 14.77 -1.95
C ILE A 82 -12.55 13.94 -3.22
N SER A 83 -13.59 13.32 -3.78
CA SER A 83 -13.48 12.54 -5.02
C SER A 83 -13.06 13.41 -6.21
N LYS A 84 -13.64 14.61 -6.36
CA LYS A 84 -13.22 15.58 -7.38
C LYS A 84 -11.76 15.97 -7.24
N LYS A 85 -11.30 16.19 -6.01
CA LYS A 85 -9.90 16.56 -5.76
C LYS A 85 -8.94 15.40 -6.02
N LEU A 86 -9.32 14.18 -5.68
CA LEU A 86 -8.57 12.97 -6.01
C LEU A 86 -8.38 12.87 -7.53
N LEU A 87 -9.48 12.97 -8.28
CA LEU A 87 -9.44 12.96 -9.74
C LEU A 87 -8.57 14.10 -10.31
N GLN A 88 -8.65 15.30 -9.73
CA GLN A 88 -7.76 16.41 -10.11
C GLN A 88 -6.29 16.05 -9.89
N MET A 89 -5.94 15.48 -8.74
CA MET A 89 -4.57 15.04 -8.44
C MET A 89 -4.07 14.00 -9.45
N ASP A 90 -4.94 13.06 -9.85
CA ASP A 90 -4.61 12.05 -10.86
C ASP A 90 -4.39 12.69 -12.24
N THR A 91 -5.31 13.55 -12.69
CA THR A 91 -5.22 14.18 -14.03
C THR A 91 -4.00 15.10 -14.23
N HIS A 92 -3.35 15.54 -13.15
CA HIS A 92 -2.10 16.30 -13.24
C HIS A 92 -0.89 15.43 -13.62
N LEU A 93 -1.03 14.10 -13.57
CA LEU A 93 0.04 13.16 -13.88
C LEU A 93 0.06 12.87 -15.39
N LYS A 94 1.27 12.86 -15.96
CA LYS A 94 1.47 12.61 -17.39
C LYS A 94 1.64 11.12 -17.64
N ALA A 95 0.53 10.43 -17.88
CA ALA A 95 0.52 9.06 -18.37
C ALA A 95 -0.68 8.81 -19.29
N SER A 96 -0.54 7.90 -20.26
CA SER A 96 -1.65 7.50 -21.13
C SER A 96 -2.79 6.81 -20.37
N ARG A 97 -2.45 6.08 -19.31
CA ARG A 97 -3.38 5.45 -18.38
C ARG A 97 -2.91 5.60 -16.95
N ILE A 98 -3.82 5.96 -16.06
CA ILE A 98 -3.58 6.02 -14.61
C ILE A 98 -4.47 4.99 -13.94
N ALA A 99 -3.87 4.11 -13.14
CA ALA A 99 -4.56 3.11 -12.33
C ALA A 99 -4.32 3.43 -10.85
N VAL A 100 -5.36 3.94 -10.19
CA VAL A 100 -5.35 4.16 -8.74
C VAL A 100 -5.85 2.89 -8.07
N ILE A 101 -5.01 2.29 -7.23
CA ILE A 101 -5.27 1.01 -6.57
C ILE A 101 -5.44 1.24 -5.08
N PHE A 102 -6.50 0.67 -4.52
CA PHE A 102 -6.74 0.66 -3.08
C PHE A 102 -6.55 -0.75 -2.53
N ASP A 103 -5.73 -0.88 -1.49
CA ASP A 103 -5.53 -2.16 -0.81
C ASP A 103 -6.83 -2.60 -0.12
N GLN A 104 -7.22 -3.86 -0.36
CA GLN A 104 -8.31 -4.52 0.36
C GLN A 104 -7.73 -5.33 1.53
N TYR A 105 -8.49 -5.40 2.62
CA TYR A 105 -8.13 -6.25 3.75
C TYR A 105 -8.98 -7.52 3.67
N PHE A 106 -8.31 -8.65 3.48
CA PHE A 106 -8.93 -9.96 3.52
C PHE A 106 -8.47 -10.69 4.78
N THR A 107 -9.33 -11.53 5.32
CA THR A 107 -9.01 -12.38 6.48
C THR A 107 -9.40 -13.83 6.14
N PRO A 108 -8.51 -14.82 6.39
CA PRO A 108 -7.20 -14.68 7.02
C PRO A 108 -6.11 -14.14 6.06
N SER A 109 -5.23 -13.28 6.58
CA SER A 109 -4.06 -12.71 5.90
C SER A 109 -2.80 -12.87 6.73
N ILE A 110 -1.65 -12.98 6.04
CA ILE A 110 -0.32 -12.99 6.67
C ILE A 110 -0.07 -11.70 7.49
N LYS A 111 -0.76 -10.61 7.16
CA LYS A 111 -0.67 -9.32 7.86
C LYS A 111 -1.66 -9.17 9.00
N ASP A 112 -2.51 -10.16 9.30
CA ASP A 112 -3.52 -10.05 10.35
C ASP A 112 -2.92 -9.72 11.72
N TYR A 113 -1.73 -10.23 12.03
CA TYR A 113 -1.03 -9.91 13.28
C TYR A 113 -0.54 -8.44 13.34
N GLU A 114 -0.15 -7.87 12.21
CA GLU A 114 0.21 -6.45 12.13
C GLU A 114 -1.07 -5.58 12.17
N HIS A 115 -2.14 -6.02 11.53
CA HIS A 115 -3.46 -5.38 11.57
C HIS A 115 -4.05 -5.39 12.98
N SER A 116 -3.89 -6.50 13.73
CA SER A 116 -4.36 -6.63 15.11
C SER A 116 -3.65 -5.70 16.09
N GLN A 117 -2.41 -5.33 15.82
CA GLN A 117 -1.70 -4.32 16.60
C GLN A 117 -2.16 -2.89 16.31
N ARG A 118 -2.81 -2.65 15.16
CA ARG A 118 -3.37 -1.34 14.78
C ARG A 118 -4.83 -1.16 15.20
N LEU A 119 -5.44 -2.19 15.80
CA LEU A 119 -6.89 -2.41 15.87
C LEU A 119 -7.63 -1.57 16.93
N GLU A 120 -6.97 -0.68 17.68
CA GLU A 120 -7.65 0.19 18.67
C GLU A 120 -8.76 1.08 18.05
N TYR A 121 -8.79 1.28 16.73
CA TYR A 121 -9.77 2.13 16.04
C TYR A 121 -10.61 1.43 14.95
N ALA A 122 -10.41 0.13 14.73
CA ALA A 122 -10.89 -0.56 13.51
C ALA A 122 -12.30 -1.16 13.61
N GLN A 123 -13.09 -0.81 14.64
CA GLN A 123 -14.38 -1.48 14.92
C GLN A 123 -15.62 -0.60 14.76
N LEU A 124 -15.47 0.71 14.54
CA LEU A 124 -16.63 1.55 14.33
C LEU A 124 -17.11 1.39 12.89
N GLU A 125 -18.35 0.93 12.73
CA GLU A 125 -19.02 0.96 11.44
C GLU A 125 -19.03 2.39 10.89
N TYR A 126 -18.87 2.52 9.59
CA TYR A 126 -18.90 3.80 8.91
C TYR A 126 -19.67 3.66 7.60
N THR A 127 -20.51 4.66 7.31
CA THR A 127 -21.27 4.70 6.07
C THR A 127 -21.19 6.10 5.49
N ILE A 128 -20.92 6.17 4.18
CA ILE A 128 -21.01 7.40 3.40
C ILE A 128 -22.36 7.39 2.69
N THR A 129 -23.27 8.23 3.17
CA THR A 129 -24.65 8.36 2.67
C THR A 129 -24.74 9.10 1.33
N GLY A 130 -23.74 9.91 0.99
CA GLY A 130 -23.72 10.64 -0.27
C GLY A 130 -22.63 11.70 -0.39
N PRO A 131 -22.53 12.36 -1.56
CA PRO A 131 -21.44 13.28 -1.87
C PRO A 131 -21.45 14.56 -1.03
N GLU A 132 -22.61 15.00 -0.53
CA GLU A 132 -22.74 16.20 0.31
C GLU A 132 -22.45 15.93 1.79
N GLN A 133 -22.28 14.67 2.19
CA GLN A 133 -21.93 14.33 3.56
C GLN A 133 -20.59 14.99 3.94
N ILE A 134 -20.59 15.68 5.07
CA ILE A 134 -19.42 16.36 5.62
C ILE A 134 -18.54 15.31 6.29
N ARG A 135 -17.25 15.30 5.95
CA ARG A 135 -16.25 14.43 6.58
C ARG A 135 -15.95 14.87 8.02
N SER A 136 -15.38 13.98 8.84
CA SER A 136 -14.88 14.38 10.15
C SER A 136 -13.79 15.44 10.05
N SER A 137 -13.62 16.21 11.13
CA SER A 137 -12.55 17.19 11.26
C SER A 137 -11.17 16.53 11.13
N ASP A 138 -11.00 15.31 11.63
CA ASP A 138 -9.75 14.54 11.60
C ASP A 138 -9.81 13.39 10.59
N PHE A 139 -9.67 13.74 9.30
CA PHE A 139 -9.68 12.79 8.19
C PHE A 139 -8.53 11.77 8.25
N SER A 140 -7.36 12.18 8.74
CA SER A 140 -6.20 11.31 8.89
C SER A 140 -6.43 10.21 9.91
N LYS A 141 -7.21 10.49 10.97
CA LYS A 141 -7.64 9.48 11.93
C LYS A 141 -8.70 8.54 11.33
N GLU A 142 -9.66 9.06 10.56
CA GLU A 142 -10.66 8.22 9.87
C GLU A 142 -10.00 7.22 8.90
N LEU A 143 -8.97 7.63 8.17
CA LEU A 143 -8.21 6.74 7.27
C LEU A 143 -7.51 5.56 7.99
N LYS A 144 -7.45 5.55 9.32
CA LYS A 144 -6.97 4.39 10.09
C LYS A 144 -8.06 3.34 10.34
N ASN A 145 -9.35 3.73 10.24
CA ASN A 145 -10.47 2.82 10.38
C ASN A 145 -10.66 2.03 9.08
N PHE A 146 -10.70 0.70 9.20
CA PHE A 146 -10.90 -0.20 8.08
C PHE A 146 -12.26 -0.02 7.41
N ASN A 147 -13.34 0.03 8.19
CA ASN A 147 -14.70 0.19 7.66
C ASN A 147 -14.87 1.52 6.92
N PHE A 148 -14.18 2.58 7.41
CA PHE A 148 -14.15 3.87 6.71
C PHE A 148 -13.45 3.76 5.35
N LYS A 149 -12.31 3.07 5.30
CA LYS A 149 -11.56 2.86 4.06
C LYS A 149 -12.40 2.12 3.02
N GLU A 150 -13.08 1.05 3.41
CA GLU A 150 -13.98 0.33 2.51
C GLU A 150 -15.12 1.24 2.01
N ALA A 151 -15.84 1.89 2.93
CA ALA A 151 -16.93 2.80 2.56
C ALA A 151 -16.47 3.93 1.63
N LEU A 152 -15.23 4.42 1.80
CA LEU A 152 -14.65 5.45 0.96
C LEU A 152 -14.31 4.94 -0.45
N VAL A 153 -13.75 3.73 -0.55
CA VAL A 153 -13.44 3.09 -1.84
C VAL A 153 -14.74 2.79 -2.60
N ASP A 154 -15.75 2.26 -1.92
CA ASP A 154 -17.08 2.03 -2.51
C ASP A 154 -17.69 3.34 -3.02
N PHE A 155 -17.62 4.40 -2.19
CA PHE A 155 -18.09 5.72 -2.60
C PHE A 155 -17.37 6.23 -3.86
N PHE A 156 -16.05 6.06 -3.96
CA PHE A 156 -15.31 6.45 -5.17
C PHE A 156 -15.70 5.64 -6.38
N TYR A 157 -15.87 4.32 -6.23
CA TYR A 157 -16.31 3.45 -7.31
C TYR A 157 -17.65 3.90 -7.88
N PHE A 158 -18.66 4.11 -7.01
CA PHE A 158 -19.99 4.56 -7.42
C PHE A 158 -20.04 6.00 -7.94
N THR A 159 -19.18 6.89 -7.42
CA THR A 159 -19.21 8.32 -7.78
C THR A 159 -18.40 8.64 -9.03
N LEU A 160 -17.27 7.96 -9.25
CA LEU A 160 -16.38 8.21 -10.38
C LEU A 160 -16.74 7.37 -11.62
N GLY A 161 -17.69 6.43 -11.50
CA GLY A 161 -18.29 5.75 -12.65
C GLY A 161 -17.33 4.82 -13.37
N TYR A 162 -16.64 3.95 -12.63
CA TYR A 162 -15.93 2.80 -13.16
C TYR A 162 -16.73 1.50 -12.95
#